data_AF-A0A940L6A2-F1
#
_entry.id   AF-A0A940L6A2-F1
#
_cell.length_a   1.000
_cell.length_b   1.000
_cell.length_c   1.000
_cell.angle_alpha   90.00
_cell.angle_beta   90.00
_cell.angle_gamma   90.00
#
_symmetry.space_group_name_H-M   'P 1'
#
loop_
_entity.id
_entity.type
_entity.pdbx_description
1 polymer ?
#
loop_
_entity_poly.entity_id
_entity_poly.type
_entity_poly.pdbx_seq_one_letter_code
_entity_poly.pdbx_strand_id
1 'polypeptide(L)'
;IISWSRIAKIYEAIKKDPTNPAWVKLNLLARGIVSDDQKRIVNGVFYGVKRQSVPMVLEIDRKATACLQVETCTNPELTDAEASFLSSHTLLNYEIRGFKNPKATDEQKRQNFERFATRVHFLADKYGMHKINILKVTDKVLTVPMDLSVLGDDGAALFMEYIEKTWNIDSEYSIKIEAVKDGSPAFKLKVDNVIGGRANVSRNELYMQLYNFGGIKTATHEFGHELGFSDNYYTSWDTDTCAYTTEGNRGEIMSNSAQGAVLPRHWETLKKTYWDDQTQQAPK
;
A
#
# COMPACT_ATOMS: atom_id res chain seq x y z
N ILE A 1 -12.10 -7.95 14.06
CA ILE A 1 -12.94 -6.74 13.92
C ILE A 1 -12.58 -5.76 15.03
N ILE A 2 -12.11 -4.57 14.66
CA ILE A 2 -11.80 -3.47 15.57
C ILE A 2 -12.99 -2.51 15.49
N SER A 3 -13.59 -2.15 16.64
CA SER A 3 -14.72 -1.22 16.70
C SER A 3 -14.75 -0.48 18.03
N TRP A 4 -15.37 0.70 18.04
CA TRP A 4 -15.58 1.47 19.27
C TRP A 4 -16.40 0.69 20.30
N SER A 5 -17.40 -0.08 19.87
CA SER A 5 -18.17 -0.98 20.74
C SER A 5 -17.27 -2.02 21.44
N ARG A 6 -16.33 -2.64 20.71
CA ARG A 6 -15.38 -3.61 21.31
C ARG A 6 -14.44 -2.94 22.30
N ILE A 7 -13.92 -1.76 21.97
CA ILE A 7 -13.04 -0.98 22.85
C ILE A 7 -13.78 -0.61 24.14
N ALA A 8 -15.02 -0.11 24.03
CA ALA A 8 -15.86 0.20 25.19
C ALA A 8 -16.09 -1.03 26.08
N LYS A 9 -16.40 -2.21 25.50
CA LYS A 9 -16.56 -3.47 26.26
C LYS A 9 -15.30 -3.87 27.02
N ILE A 10 -14.12 -3.74 26.41
CA ILE A 10 -12.84 -4.04 27.07
C ILE A 10 -12.60 -3.06 28.21
N TYR A 11 -12.79 -1.75 27.96
CA TYR A 11 -12.64 -0.71 28.98
C TYR A 11 -13.54 -0.96 30.19
N GLU A 12 -14.83 -1.22 29.98
CA GLU A 12 -15.80 -1.49 31.05
C GLU A 12 -15.39 -2.68 31.93
N ALA A 13 -14.80 -3.72 31.33
CA ALA A 13 -14.34 -4.90 32.06
C ALA A 13 -13.10 -4.63 32.95
N ILE A 14 -12.26 -3.66 32.61
CA ILE A 14 -10.96 -3.44 33.28
C ILE A 14 -10.86 -2.11 34.03
N LYS A 15 -11.82 -1.18 33.87
CA LYS A 15 -11.72 0.19 34.39
C LYS A 15 -11.56 0.30 35.92
N LYS A 16 -11.88 -0.75 36.67
CA LYS A 16 -11.72 -0.82 38.14
C LYS A 16 -10.39 -1.41 38.60
N ASP A 17 -9.59 -1.96 37.67
CA ASP A 17 -8.28 -2.56 37.94
C ASP A 17 -7.22 -1.83 37.10
N PRO A 18 -6.56 -0.79 37.65
CA PRO A 18 -5.56 -0.01 36.92
C PRO A 18 -4.29 -0.80 36.59
N THR A 19 -4.07 -1.94 37.25
CA THR A 19 -2.90 -2.80 37.02
C THR A 19 -3.14 -3.89 35.97
N ASN A 20 -4.35 -3.96 35.42
CA ASN A 20 -4.71 -4.99 34.47
C ASN A 20 -3.84 -4.92 33.20
N PRO A 21 -3.14 -6.00 32.79
CA PRO A 21 -2.30 -5.98 31.59
C PRO A 21 -3.09 -5.71 30.29
N ALA A 22 -4.42 -5.89 30.29
CA ALA A 22 -5.26 -5.58 29.14
C ALA A 22 -5.33 -4.07 28.81
N TRP A 23 -4.91 -3.17 29.70
CA TRP A 23 -4.78 -1.74 29.40
C TRP A 23 -3.87 -1.48 28.20
N VAL A 24 -2.78 -2.25 28.04
CA VAL A 24 -1.87 -2.14 26.89
C VAL A 24 -2.62 -2.47 25.60
N LYS A 25 -3.39 -3.56 25.59
CA LYS A 25 -4.20 -3.98 24.45
C LYS A 25 -5.29 -2.97 24.11
N LEU A 26 -5.97 -2.42 25.12
CA LEU A 26 -6.98 -1.38 24.94
C LEU A 26 -6.38 -0.15 24.27
N ASN A 27 -5.23 0.32 24.76
CA ASN A 27 -4.51 1.46 24.19
C ASN A 27 -4.12 1.23 22.72
N LEU A 28 -3.58 0.05 22.40
CA LEU A 28 -3.24 -0.30 21.01
C LEU A 28 -4.46 -0.31 20.09
N LEU A 29 -5.60 -0.88 20.54
CA LEU A 29 -6.84 -0.88 19.77
C LEU A 29 -7.41 0.53 19.58
N ALA A 30 -7.41 1.35 20.63
CA ALA A 30 -7.90 2.73 20.59
C ALA A 30 -7.05 3.60 19.64
N ARG A 31 -5.72 3.51 19.73
CA ARG A 31 -4.82 4.23 18.81
C ARG A 31 -5.02 3.80 17.36
N GLY A 32 -5.26 2.52 17.12
CA GLY A 32 -5.57 1.99 15.80
C GLY A 32 -6.84 2.62 15.22
N ILE A 33 -7.96 2.51 15.93
CA ILE A 33 -9.25 3.01 15.43
C ILE A 33 -9.27 4.54 15.26
N VAL A 34 -8.62 5.30 16.15
CA VAL A 34 -8.51 6.76 16.03
C VAL A 34 -7.72 7.13 14.77
N SER A 35 -6.62 6.41 14.49
CA SER A 35 -5.85 6.63 13.27
C SER A 35 -6.66 6.32 12.01
N ASP A 36 -7.44 5.24 12.03
CA ASP A 36 -8.29 4.86 10.90
C ASP A 36 -9.44 5.86 10.69
N ASP A 37 -10.11 6.30 11.76
CA ASP A 37 -11.15 7.33 11.70
C ASP A 37 -10.60 8.68 11.25
N GLN A 38 -9.42 9.09 11.73
CA GLN A 38 -8.76 10.30 11.24
C GLN A 38 -8.46 10.19 9.75
N LYS A 39 -7.91 9.06 9.29
CA LYS A 39 -7.69 8.81 7.86
C LYS A 39 -9.00 8.90 7.06
N ARG A 40 -10.09 8.32 7.56
CA ARG A 40 -11.41 8.33 6.90
C ARG A 40 -12.02 9.72 6.83
N ILE A 41 -12.08 10.40 7.97
CA ILE A 41 -12.84 11.65 8.14
C ILE A 41 -12.03 12.85 7.66
N VAL A 42 -10.76 12.94 8.08
CA VAL A 42 -9.91 14.10 7.79
C VAL A 42 -9.23 13.94 6.44
N ASN A 43 -8.62 12.77 6.18
CA ASN A 43 -7.83 12.57 4.97
C ASN A 43 -8.66 12.01 3.81
N GLY A 44 -9.96 11.74 4.03
CA GLY A 44 -10.87 11.21 3.01
C GLY A 44 -10.47 9.82 2.51
N VAL A 45 -9.70 9.05 3.29
CA VAL A 45 -9.29 7.68 2.92
C VAL A 45 -10.54 6.83 2.76
N PHE A 46 -10.63 6.22 1.58
CA PHE A 46 -11.82 5.52 1.16
C PHE A 46 -11.81 4.06 1.65
N TYR A 47 -12.50 3.78 2.75
CA TYR A 47 -12.68 2.44 3.30
C TYR A 47 -13.91 1.69 2.72
N GLY A 48 -14.41 2.10 1.56
CA GLY A 48 -15.45 1.35 0.84
C GLY A 48 -14.89 0.42 -0.25
N VAL A 49 -13.60 0.52 -0.59
CA VAL A 49 -12.98 -0.38 -1.57
C VAL A 49 -12.71 -1.72 -0.91
N LYS A 50 -13.45 -2.74 -1.37
CA LYS A 50 -13.22 -4.14 -1.02
C LYS A 50 -12.20 -4.75 -1.98
N ARG A 51 -11.63 -5.89 -1.60
CA ARG A 51 -10.63 -6.59 -2.41
C ARG A 51 -11.09 -6.83 -3.86
N GLN A 52 -12.34 -7.25 -4.05
CA GLN A 52 -12.89 -7.52 -5.39
C GLN A 52 -13.01 -6.27 -6.28
N SER A 53 -12.97 -5.07 -5.70
CA SER A 53 -13.11 -3.82 -6.44
C SER A 53 -11.78 -3.24 -6.93
N VAL A 54 -10.64 -3.78 -6.48
CA VAL A 54 -9.31 -3.25 -6.83
C VAL A 54 -9.05 -3.25 -8.33
N PRO A 55 -9.32 -4.33 -9.10
CA PRO A 55 -9.09 -4.29 -10.55
C PRO A 55 -9.86 -3.16 -11.24
N MET A 56 -11.07 -2.87 -10.75
CA MET A 56 -11.88 -1.78 -11.25
C MET A 56 -11.30 -0.40 -10.91
N VAL A 57 -10.78 -0.22 -9.68
CA VAL A 57 -10.09 1.03 -9.30
C VAL A 57 -8.86 1.27 -10.17
N LEU A 58 -8.03 0.25 -10.40
CA LEU A 58 -6.84 0.35 -11.24
C LEU A 58 -7.19 0.69 -12.70
N GLU A 59 -8.26 0.10 -13.24
CA GLU A 59 -8.70 0.41 -14.60
C GLU A 59 -9.27 1.84 -14.73
N ILE A 60 -10.04 2.30 -13.73
CA ILE A 60 -10.54 3.67 -13.69
C ILE A 60 -9.36 4.66 -13.60
N ASP A 61 -8.34 4.36 -12.79
CA ASP A 61 -7.12 5.19 -12.70
C ASP A 61 -6.41 5.29 -14.04
N ARG A 62 -6.20 4.15 -14.72
CA ARG A 62 -5.58 4.11 -16.05
C ARG A 62 -6.32 4.99 -17.04
N LYS A 63 -7.66 4.91 -17.08
CA LYS A 63 -8.51 5.73 -17.95
C LYS A 63 -8.48 7.21 -17.57
N ALA A 64 -8.49 7.51 -16.27
CA ALA A 64 -8.41 8.88 -15.78
C ALA A 64 -7.05 9.53 -16.14
N THR A 65 -5.95 8.84 -15.91
CA THR A 65 -4.60 9.28 -16.28
C THR A 65 -4.49 9.49 -17.79
N ALA A 66 -5.00 8.57 -18.62
CA ALA A 66 -5.01 8.73 -20.06
C ALA A 66 -5.81 9.97 -20.51
N CYS A 67 -6.98 10.21 -19.91
CA CYS A 67 -7.77 11.41 -20.18
C CYS A 67 -7.03 12.69 -19.72
N LEU A 68 -6.33 12.68 -18.58
CA LEU A 68 -5.57 13.86 -18.13
C LEU A 68 -4.46 14.28 -19.10
N GLN A 69 -3.90 13.36 -19.88
CA GLN A 69 -2.89 13.68 -20.92
C GLN A 69 -3.49 14.41 -22.12
N VAL A 70 -4.81 14.46 -22.26
CA VAL A 70 -5.53 15.20 -23.30
C VAL A 70 -6.10 16.47 -22.69
N GLU A 71 -5.59 17.63 -23.13
CA GLU A 71 -5.96 18.95 -22.58
C GLU A 71 -7.48 19.21 -22.59
N THR A 72 -8.16 18.74 -23.64
CA THR A 72 -9.61 18.93 -23.81
C THR A 72 -10.47 17.85 -23.13
N CYS A 73 -9.86 16.81 -22.56
CA CYS A 73 -10.61 15.73 -21.94
C CYS A 73 -11.07 16.13 -20.52
N THR A 74 -12.39 16.11 -20.32
CA THR A 74 -13.04 16.49 -19.05
C THR A 74 -13.79 15.33 -18.39
N ASN A 75 -13.79 14.15 -19.03
CA ASN A 75 -14.49 12.96 -18.55
C ASN A 75 -13.87 11.70 -19.17
N PRO A 76 -13.43 10.71 -18.38
CA PRO A 76 -12.90 9.47 -18.91
C PRO A 76 -14.03 8.57 -19.42
N GLU A 77 -13.70 7.67 -20.35
CA GLU A 77 -14.64 6.66 -20.86
C GLU A 77 -14.86 5.54 -19.84
N LEU A 78 -15.90 5.69 -19.03
CA LEU A 78 -16.30 4.70 -18.04
C LEU A 78 -17.40 3.77 -18.58
N THR A 79 -17.27 2.48 -18.31
CA THR A 79 -18.33 1.48 -18.47
C THR A 79 -19.45 1.71 -17.45
N ASP A 80 -20.62 1.13 -17.68
CA ASP A 80 -21.74 1.21 -16.73
C ASP A 80 -21.41 0.61 -15.37
N ALA A 81 -20.60 -0.46 -15.33
CA ALA A 81 -20.16 -1.09 -14.10
C ALA A 81 -19.22 -0.16 -13.30
N GLU A 82 -18.26 0.48 -13.96
CA GLU A 82 -17.35 1.46 -13.34
C GLU A 82 -18.11 2.69 -12.84
N ALA A 83 -19.02 3.23 -13.65
CA ALA A 83 -19.86 4.36 -13.26
C ALA A 83 -20.74 4.02 -12.05
N SER A 84 -21.37 2.82 -12.05
CA SER A 84 -22.20 2.34 -10.93
C SER A 84 -21.38 2.17 -9.65
N PHE A 85 -20.18 1.58 -9.76
CA PHE A 85 -19.25 1.46 -8.65
C PHE A 85 -18.86 2.82 -8.07
N LEU A 86 -18.55 3.82 -8.91
CA LEU A 86 -18.20 5.12 -8.37
C LEU A 86 -19.40 5.85 -7.76
N SER A 87 -20.59 5.68 -8.33
CA SER A 87 -21.84 6.27 -7.81
C SER A 87 -22.29 5.66 -6.49
N SER A 88 -21.94 4.39 -6.19
CA SER A 88 -22.21 3.79 -4.88
C SER A 88 -21.34 4.35 -3.75
N HIS A 89 -20.39 5.23 -4.05
CA HIS A 89 -19.43 5.77 -3.10
C HIS A 89 -19.58 7.28 -2.96
N THR A 90 -20.06 7.74 -1.79
CA THR A 90 -20.45 9.14 -1.55
C THR A 90 -19.39 10.17 -1.99
N LEU A 91 -18.12 9.95 -1.65
CA LEU A 91 -17.03 10.86 -2.00
C LEU A 91 -16.74 10.88 -3.50
N LEU A 92 -16.68 9.71 -4.15
CA LEU A 92 -16.40 9.63 -5.60
C LEU A 92 -17.60 10.11 -6.43
N ASN A 93 -18.81 9.81 -5.99
CA ASN A 93 -20.05 10.30 -6.59
C ASN A 93 -20.14 11.84 -6.57
N TYR A 94 -19.69 12.48 -5.49
CA TYR A 94 -19.63 13.95 -5.42
C TYR A 94 -18.75 14.54 -6.53
N GLU A 95 -17.53 14.01 -6.71
CA GLU A 95 -16.61 14.51 -7.74
C GLU A 95 -17.12 14.22 -9.17
N ILE A 96 -17.73 13.05 -9.38
CA ILE A 96 -18.34 12.70 -10.68
C ILE A 96 -19.46 13.64 -11.07
N ARG A 97 -20.34 13.99 -10.12
CA ARG A 97 -21.38 14.99 -10.36
C ARG A 97 -20.77 16.35 -10.71
N GLY A 98 -19.60 16.66 -10.16
CA GLY A 98 -18.84 17.86 -10.46
C GLY A 98 -18.45 17.96 -11.94
N PHE A 99 -17.75 16.97 -12.50
CA PHE A 99 -17.30 17.03 -13.90
C PHE A 99 -18.37 16.61 -14.92
N LYS A 100 -19.47 15.97 -14.48
CA LYS A 100 -20.66 15.72 -15.33
C LYS A 100 -21.73 16.80 -15.25
N ASN A 101 -21.50 17.90 -14.51
CA ASN A 101 -22.50 18.95 -14.38
C ASN A 101 -22.71 19.69 -15.72
N PRO A 102 -23.93 19.66 -16.31
CA PRO A 102 -24.18 20.32 -17.60
C PRO A 102 -24.11 21.85 -17.51
N LYS A 103 -24.17 22.41 -16.29
CA LYS A 103 -24.07 23.86 -16.05
C LYS A 103 -22.65 24.35 -15.77
N ALA A 104 -21.69 23.44 -15.60
CA ALA A 104 -20.30 23.81 -15.34
C ALA A 104 -19.60 24.23 -16.65
N THR A 105 -18.71 25.22 -16.56
CA THR A 105 -17.79 25.55 -17.65
C THR A 105 -16.80 24.40 -17.87
N ASP A 106 -16.16 24.34 -19.03
CA ASP A 106 -15.18 23.28 -19.30
C ASP A 106 -13.98 23.35 -18.36
N GLU A 107 -13.55 24.55 -17.97
CA GLU A 107 -12.56 24.77 -16.91
C GLU A 107 -13.00 24.17 -15.57
N GLN A 108 -14.24 24.44 -15.15
CA GLN A 108 -14.78 23.86 -13.92
C GLN A 108 -14.86 22.33 -14.00
N LYS A 109 -15.27 21.78 -15.15
CA LYS A 109 -15.29 20.33 -15.35
C LYS A 109 -13.89 19.74 -15.28
N ARG A 110 -12.89 20.38 -15.90
CA ARG A 110 -11.49 19.95 -15.86
C ARG A 110 -10.96 19.95 -14.44
N GLN A 111 -11.14 21.02 -13.68
CA GLN A 111 -10.73 21.10 -12.27
C GLN A 111 -11.42 20.02 -11.41
N ASN A 112 -12.72 19.78 -11.63
CA ASN A 112 -13.44 18.72 -10.93
C ASN A 112 -12.92 17.32 -11.32
N PHE A 113 -12.59 17.13 -12.60
CA PHE A 113 -12.03 15.89 -13.10
C PHE A 113 -10.62 15.63 -12.56
N GLU A 114 -9.76 16.65 -12.45
CA GLU A 114 -8.43 16.53 -11.84
C GLU A 114 -8.49 16.12 -10.37
N ARG A 115 -9.44 16.66 -9.60
CA ARG A 115 -9.66 16.21 -8.21
C ARG A 115 -10.15 14.77 -8.14
N PHE A 116 -11.06 14.37 -9.03
CA PHE A 116 -11.49 12.98 -9.17
C PHE A 116 -10.31 12.06 -9.48
N ALA A 117 -9.53 12.39 -10.51
CA ALA A 117 -8.38 11.60 -10.95
C ALA A 117 -7.33 11.48 -9.86
N THR A 118 -7.01 12.59 -9.16
CA THR A 118 -6.11 12.57 -7.99
C THR A 118 -6.60 11.60 -6.93
N ARG A 119 -7.91 11.54 -6.69
CA ARG A 119 -8.50 10.67 -5.66
C ARG A 119 -8.50 9.21 -6.07
N VAL A 120 -8.85 8.91 -7.32
CA VAL A 120 -8.78 7.55 -7.86
C VAL A 120 -7.32 7.09 -7.88
N HIS A 121 -6.39 7.94 -8.27
CA HIS A 121 -4.97 7.67 -8.26
C HIS A 121 -4.47 7.35 -6.86
N PHE A 122 -4.87 8.11 -5.85
CA PHE A 122 -4.56 7.76 -4.45
C PHE A 122 -5.07 6.37 -4.04
N LEU A 123 -6.24 5.94 -4.54
CA LEU A 123 -6.75 4.59 -4.29
C LEU A 123 -5.98 3.53 -5.06
N ALA A 124 -5.66 3.79 -6.32
CA ALA A 124 -4.85 2.92 -7.14
C ALA A 124 -3.45 2.76 -6.55
N ASP A 125 -2.82 3.84 -6.11
CA ASP A 125 -1.52 3.88 -5.45
C ASP A 125 -1.49 2.98 -4.21
N LYS A 126 -2.56 3.03 -3.41
CA LYS A 126 -2.70 2.20 -2.21
C LYS A 126 -2.76 0.69 -2.50
N TYR A 127 -3.24 0.26 -3.66
CA TYR A 127 -3.52 -1.16 -3.93
C TYR A 127 -2.72 -1.74 -5.12
N GLY A 128 -2.14 -0.88 -5.94
CA GLY A 128 -1.36 -1.22 -7.12
C GLY A 128 0.10 -1.51 -6.78
N MET A 129 0.79 -2.11 -7.74
CA MET A 129 2.24 -2.22 -7.70
C MET A 129 2.88 -0.98 -8.33
N HIS A 130 4.00 -0.56 -7.76
CA HIS A 130 4.76 0.62 -8.15
C HIS A 130 6.10 0.22 -8.73
N LYS A 131 6.41 0.68 -9.94
CA LYS A 131 7.75 0.47 -10.48
C LYS A 131 8.74 1.34 -9.71
N ILE A 132 9.77 0.72 -9.14
CA ILE A 132 10.80 1.40 -8.38
C ILE A 132 12.02 1.65 -9.28
N ASN A 133 12.27 2.92 -9.58
CA ASN A 133 13.23 3.30 -10.63
C ASN A 133 14.70 3.09 -10.27
N ILE A 134 15.02 2.93 -8.98
CA ILE A 134 16.40 2.67 -8.53
C ILE A 134 16.80 1.19 -8.65
N LEU A 135 15.85 0.30 -8.93
CA LEU A 135 16.15 -1.12 -9.11
C LEU A 135 16.79 -1.36 -10.46
N LYS A 136 17.84 -2.20 -10.48
CA LYS A 136 18.53 -2.55 -11.73
C LYS A 136 17.93 -3.85 -12.27
N VAL A 137 17.40 -3.79 -13.48
CA VAL A 137 16.82 -4.94 -14.16
C VAL A 137 17.81 -5.45 -15.21
N THR A 138 18.14 -6.74 -15.13
CA THR A 138 18.82 -7.49 -16.21
C THR A 138 17.85 -8.52 -16.78
N ASP A 139 18.26 -9.37 -17.73
CA ASP A 139 17.38 -10.36 -18.38
C ASP A 139 16.53 -11.16 -17.37
N LYS A 140 17.12 -11.66 -16.28
CA LYS A 140 16.41 -12.49 -15.29
C LYS A 140 16.65 -12.10 -13.82
N VAL A 141 17.40 -11.03 -13.56
CA VAL A 141 17.74 -10.61 -12.20
C VAL A 141 17.26 -9.18 -11.94
N LEU A 142 16.48 -9.01 -10.88
CA LEU A 142 16.09 -7.72 -10.31
C LEU A 142 17.01 -7.41 -9.11
N THR A 143 17.86 -6.39 -9.25
CA THR A 143 18.80 -6.00 -8.19
C THR A 143 18.28 -4.80 -7.40
N VAL A 144 18.22 -4.96 -6.07
CA VAL A 144 17.76 -3.95 -5.12
C VAL A 144 18.95 -3.35 -4.38
N PRO A 145 19.35 -2.09 -4.66
CA PRO A 145 20.42 -1.45 -3.92
C PRO A 145 19.93 -1.03 -2.53
N MET A 146 20.65 -1.44 -1.49
CA MET A 146 20.31 -1.15 -0.09
C MET A 146 21.51 -0.70 0.73
N ASP A 147 21.35 0.34 1.54
CA ASP A 147 22.28 0.69 2.62
C ASP A 147 21.91 -0.10 3.88
N LEU A 148 22.68 -1.16 4.13
CA LEU A 148 22.54 -2.07 5.27
C LEU A 148 23.57 -1.80 6.37
N SER A 149 24.27 -0.66 6.33
CA SER A 149 25.37 -0.34 7.24
C SER A 149 24.99 -0.43 8.73
N VAL A 150 23.72 -0.19 9.08
CA VAL A 150 23.19 -0.30 10.45
C VAL A 150 23.30 -1.72 11.04
N LEU A 151 23.44 -2.76 10.21
CA LEU A 151 23.53 -4.15 10.64
C LEU A 151 24.97 -4.64 10.83
N GLY A 152 25.98 -3.91 10.34
CA GLY A 152 27.34 -4.43 10.16
C GLY A 152 27.41 -5.53 9.08
N ASP A 153 28.62 -5.98 8.75
CA ASP A 153 28.85 -6.88 7.61
C ASP A 153 28.15 -8.24 7.76
N ASP A 154 28.31 -8.90 8.92
CA ASP A 154 27.68 -10.21 9.18
C ASP A 154 26.15 -10.12 9.22
N GLY A 155 25.62 -9.07 9.85
CA GLY A 155 24.18 -8.83 9.92
C GLY A 155 23.58 -8.55 8.55
N ALA A 156 24.27 -7.75 7.72
CA ALA A 156 23.88 -7.50 6.34
C ALA A 156 23.89 -8.78 5.51
N ALA A 157 24.93 -9.63 5.63
CA ALA A 157 25.00 -10.89 4.91
C ALA A 157 23.83 -11.83 5.25
N LEU A 158 23.52 -12.01 6.54
CA LEU A 158 22.38 -12.81 6.99
C LEU A 158 21.03 -12.24 6.54
N PHE A 159 20.89 -10.91 6.57
CA PHE A 159 19.70 -10.23 6.08
C PHE A 159 19.48 -10.51 4.60
N MET A 160 20.51 -10.30 3.77
CA MET A 160 20.45 -10.54 2.33
C MET A 160 20.12 -11.99 2.01
N GLU A 161 20.85 -12.95 2.61
CA GLU A 161 20.62 -14.38 2.39
C GLU A 161 19.17 -14.75 2.67
N TYR A 162 18.62 -14.31 3.80
CA TYR A 162 17.26 -14.67 4.18
C TYR A 162 16.22 -14.06 3.24
N ILE A 163 16.35 -12.77 2.93
CA ILE A 163 15.37 -12.06 2.08
C ILE A 163 15.41 -12.62 0.67
N GLU A 164 16.59 -12.77 0.08
CA GLU A 164 16.77 -13.36 -1.25
C GLU A 164 16.21 -14.78 -1.29
N LYS A 165 16.55 -15.64 -0.32
CA LYS A 165 16.00 -17.01 -0.24
C LYS A 165 14.48 -17.02 -0.17
N THR A 166 13.88 -16.08 0.56
CA THR A 166 12.43 -16.03 0.74
C THR A 166 11.71 -15.53 -0.50
N TRP A 167 12.29 -14.57 -1.22
CA TRP A 167 11.71 -14.03 -2.44
C TRP A 167 12.02 -14.86 -3.69
N ASN A 168 13.16 -15.55 -3.76
CA ASN A 168 13.59 -16.39 -4.89
C ASN A 168 12.93 -17.77 -4.89
N ILE A 169 11.59 -17.78 -4.96
CA ILE A 169 10.79 -19.00 -5.13
C ILE A 169 10.50 -19.33 -6.60
N ASP A 170 10.73 -18.39 -7.51
CA ASP A 170 10.64 -18.61 -8.96
C ASP A 170 11.92 -19.27 -9.45
N SER A 171 11.81 -20.22 -10.37
CA SER A 171 12.95 -21.00 -10.87
C SER A 171 13.71 -20.31 -12.00
N GLU A 172 13.12 -19.30 -12.63
CA GLU A 172 13.69 -18.63 -13.80
C GLU A 172 14.22 -17.23 -13.47
N TYR A 173 13.53 -16.51 -12.59
CA TYR A 173 13.88 -15.15 -12.20
C TYR A 173 14.40 -15.09 -10.77
N SER A 174 15.25 -14.12 -10.48
CA SER A 174 15.79 -13.90 -9.13
C SER A 174 15.85 -12.43 -8.73
N ILE A 175 15.77 -12.22 -7.42
CA ILE A 175 16.03 -10.98 -6.74
C ILE A 175 17.40 -11.09 -6.07
N LYS A 176 18.18 -10.02 -6.20
CA LYS A 176 19.47 -9.86 -5.54
C LYS A 176 19.50 -8.54 -4.79
N ILE A 177 19.99 -8.53 -3.56
CA ILE A 177 20.27 -7.32 -2.82
C ILE A 177 21.74 -6.93 -3.08
N GLU A 178 21.96 -5.67 -3.43
CA GLU A 178 23.28 -5.09 -3.57
C GLU A 178 23.51 -4.15 -2.38
N ALA A 179 24.34 -4.58 -1.43
CA ALA A 179 24.76 -3.72 -0.34
C ALA A 179 25.60 -2.55 -0.91
N VAL A 180 25.08 -1.34 -0.75
CA VAL A 180 25.77 -0.11 -1.16
C VAL A 180 26.13 0.74 0.05
N LYS A 181 27.06 1.66 -0.15
CA LYS A 181 27.46 2.64 0.88
C LYS A 181 26.60 3.90 0.81
N ASP A 182 26.57 4.63 1.93
CA ASP A 182 25.84 5.90 2.09
C ASP A 182 26.15 6.88 0.94
N GLY A 183 25.10 7.54 0.43
CA GLY A 183 25.18 8.50 -0.69
C GLY A 183 24.86 7.95 -2.09
N SER A 184 24.70 6.63 -2.26
CA SER A 184 24.12 6.05 -3.49
C SER A 184 22.59 6.08 -3.43
N PRO A 185 21.88 6.20 -4.57
CA PRO A 185 20.42 6.07 -4.59
C PRO A 185 20.03 4.62 -4.23
N ALA A 186 19.62 4.41 -2.97
CA ALA A 186 19.36 3.10 -2.39
C ALA A 186 18.38 3.20 -1.22
N PHE A 187 17.69 2.10 -0.92
CA PHE A 187 16.88 2.03 0.29
C PHE A 187 17.78 1.95 1.52
N LYS A 188 17.62 2.90 2.43
CA LYS A 188 18.33 2.89 3.72
C LYS A 188 17.57 2.08 4.74
N LEU A 189 18.23 1.07 5.33
CA LEU A 189 17.67 0.36 6.46
C LEU A 189 17.83 1.19 7.74
N LYS A 190 16.71 1.42 8.42
CA LYS A 190 16.65 2.06 9.74
C LYS A 190 16.14 1.05 10.76
N VAL A 191 16.73 1.04 11.95
CA VAL A 191 16.27 0.21 13.06
C VAL A 191 15.74 1.12 14.17
N ASP A 192 14.45 1.00 14.46
CA ASP A 192 13.79 1.70 15.56
C ASP A 192 13.83 0.83 16.82
N ASN A 193 14.40 1.36 17.90
CA ASN A 193 14.53 0.70 19.20
C ASN A 193 13.38 1.04 20.15
N VAL A 194 12.47 1.94 19.78
CA VAL A 194 11.38 2.39 20.65
C VAL A 194 10.31 1.31 20.78
N ILE A 195 9.97 0.92 22.01
CA ILE A 195 8.92 -0.08 22.25
C ILE A 195 7.60 0.37 21.61
N GLY A 196 7.05 -0.48 20.74
CA GLY A 196 5.86 -0.16 19.95
C GLY A 196 6.15 0.64 18.68
N GLY A 197 7.41 0.73 18.26
CA GLY A 197 7.83 1.19 16.94
C GLY A 197 7.12 0.40 15.84
N ARG A 198 7.01 1.02 14.66
CA ARG A 198 6.37 0.40 13.49
C ARG A 198 7.41 0.14 12.42
N ALA A 199 7.24 -0.98 11.73
CA ALA A 199 7.88 -1.19 10.46
C ALA A 199 7.12 -0.40 9.38
N ASN A 200 7.86 0.22 8.46
CA ASN A 200 7.30 0.87 7.28
C ASN A 200 8.37 1.04 6.20
N VAL A 201 7.91 1.31 4.98
CA VAL A 201 8.76 1.74 3.86
C VAL A 201 8.29 3.10 3.36
N SER A 202 9.26 3.99 3.12
CA SER A 202 9.04 5.20 2.33
C SER A 202 9.77 5.06 1.01
N ARG A 203 9.00 4.98 -0.08
CA ARG A 203 9.53 4.92 -1.45
C ARG A 203 10.11 6.27 -1.90
N ASN A 204 9.55 7.37 -1.43
CA ASN A 204 10.00 8.72 -1.80
C ASN A 204 11.30 9.10 -1.08
N GLU A 205 11.41 8.74 0.20
CA GLU A 205 12.61 9.00 1.01
C GLU A 205 13.61 7.83 0.97
N LEU A 206 13.30 6.78 0.20
CA LEU A 206 14.11 5.57 0.03
C LEU A 206 14.61 5.01 1.36
N TYR A 207 13.70 4.63 2.25
CA TYR A 207 14.08 3.89 3.45
C TYR A 207 13.08 2.79 3.79
N MET A 208 13.61 1.76 4.45
CA MET A 208 12.85 0.76 5.18
C MET A 208 13.19 0.89 6.66
N GLN A 209 12.18 1.09 7.48
CA GLN A 209 12.32 1.06 8.93
C GLN A 209 11.83 -0.29 9.44
N LEU A 210 12.65 -0.93 10.28
CA LEU A 210 12.26 -2.09 11.04
C LEU A 210 12.25 -1.74 12.52
N TYR A 211 11.25 -2.23 13.25
CA TYR A 211 11.30 -2.23 14.70
C TYR A 211 12.26 -3.34 15.17
N ASN A 212 13.13 -3.09 16.16
CA ASN A 212 14.19 -4.01 16.60
C ASN A 212 13.69 -5.39 17.09
N PHE A 213 12.38 -5.55 17.32
CA PHE A 213 11.76 -6.84 17.65
C PHE A 213 10.82 -7.36 16.56
N GLY A 214 10.84 -6.74 15.37
CA GLY A 214 10.17 -7.25 14.19
C GLY A 214 10.80 -8.58 13.78
N GLY A 215 9.99 -9.61 13.64
CA GLY A 215 10.47 -10.87 13.11
C GLY A 215 10.95 -10.71 11.67
N ILE A 216 11.84 -11.59 11.21
CA ILE A 216 12.37 -11.57 9.86
C ILE A 216 11.30 -11.62 8.75
N LYS A 217 10.10 -12.15 9.07
CA LYS A 217 8.92 -12.11 8.20
C LYS A 217 8.39 -10.68 7.98
N THR A 218 8.44 -9.83 9.00
CA THR A 218 8.14 -8.40 8.85
C THR A 218 9.13 -7.74 7.90
N ALA A 219 10.43 -8.01 8.05
CA ALA A 219 11.43 -7.52 7.10
C ALA A 219 11.17 -7.99 5.66
N THR A 220 10.75 -9.25 5.48
CA THR A 220 10.38 -9.78 4.16
C THR A 220 9.20 -9.04 3.55
N HIS A 221 8.21 -8.70 4.36
CA HIS A 221 7.03 -7.93 3.95
C HIS A 221 7.42 -6.50 3.56
N GLU A 222 8.18 -5.81 4.40
CA GLU A 222 8.67 -4.46 4.10
C GLU A 222 9.53 -4.45 2.83
N PHE A 223 10.40 -5.45 2.64
CA PHE A 223 11.16 -5.59 1.40
C PHE A 223 10.25 -5.76 0.17
N GLY A 224 9.08 -6.37 0.31
CA GLY A 224 8.07 -6.38 -0.75
C GLY A 224 7.64 -4.98 -1.18
N HIS A 225 7.58 -4.02 -0.26
CA HIS A 225 7.31 -2.62 -0.61
C HIS A 225 8.45 -1.94 -1.35
N GLU A 226 9.71 -2.33 -1.08
CA GLU A 226 10.89 -1.89 -1.85
C GLU A 226 10.92 -2.47 -3.27
N LEU A 227 10.30 -3.64 -3.48
CA LEU A 227 10.06 -4.20 -4.81
C LEU A 227 8.89 -3.50 -5.54
N GLY A 228 8.10 -2.70 -4.81
CA GLY A 228 6.97 -1.96 -5.37
C GLY A 228 5.60 -2.48 -4.98
N PHE A 229 5.49 -3.60 -4.27
CA PHE A 229 4.18 -4.10 -3.85
C PHE A 229 3.55 -3.15 -2.85
N SER A 230 2.26 -2.90 -2.98
CA SER A 230 1.47 -2.33 -1.90
C SER A 230 0.90 -3.42 -1.00
N ASP A 231 0.41 -3.01 0.17
CA ASP A 231 -0.30 -3.91 1.06
C ASP A 231 -1.50 -4.56 0.37
N ASN A 232 -1.62 -5.88 0.51
CA ASN A 232 -2.73 -6.65 -0.02
C ASN A 232 -3.75 -7.01 1.07
N TYR A 233 -3.93 -6.12 2.06
CA TYR A 233 -5.03 -6.17 3.00
C TYR A 233 -5.93 -4.95 2.84
N TYR A 234 -7.24 -5.18 2.96
CA TYR A 234 -8.29 -4.22 2.66
C TYR A 234 -9.04 -3.97 3.94
N THR A 235 -8.73 -2.84 4.57
CA THR A 235 -9.59 -2.33 5.61
C THR A 235 -10.83 -1.75 4.95
N SER A 236 -12.01 -2.22 5.35
CA SER A 236 -13.29 -1.65 4.94
C SER A 236 -14.14 -1.28 6.15
N TRP A 237 -14.93 -0.23 6.02
CA TRP A 237 -15.87 0.20 7.05
C TRP A 237 -17.26 -0.32 6.72
N ASP A 238 -17.83 -1.08 7.64
CA ASP A 238 -19.21 -1.52 7.59
C ASP A 238 -20.10 -0.50 8.32
N THR A 239 -21.01 0.13 7.58
CA THR A 239 -21.93 1.15 8.10
C THR A 239 -23.02 0.57 8.98
N ASP A 240 -23.40 -0.70 8.76
CA ASP A 240 -24.49 -1.33 9.50
C ASP A 240 -24.00 -1.78 10.87
N THR A 241 -22.76 -2.30 10.93
CA THR A 241 -22.15 -2.75 12.18
C THR A 241 -21.26 -1.70 12.86
N CYS A 242 -21.03 -0.55 12.22
CA CYS A 242 -20.11 0.50 12.66
C CYS A 242 -18.74 -0.07 13.04
N ALA A 243 -18.17 -0.88 12.15
CA ALA A 243 -16.95 -1.61 12.43
C ALA A 243 -16.00 -1.66 11.23
N TYR A 244 -14.69 -1.65 11.55
CA TYR A 244 -13.66 -1.94 10.56
C TYR A 244 -13.47 -3.45 10.42
N THR A 245 -13.56 -3.92 9.19
CA THR A 245 -13.15 -5.27 8.79
C THR A 245 -11.86 -5.17 8.00
N THR A 246 -10.98 -6.15 8.16
CA THR A 246 -9.76 -6.26 7.36
C THR A 246 -9.83 -7.58 6.62
N GLU A 247 -9.90 -7.49 5.30
CA GLU A 247 -9.84 -8.64 4.40
C GLU A 247 -8.42 -8.80 3.89
N GLY A 248 -7.92 -10.02 3.82
CA GLY A 248 -6.58 -10.29 3.30
C GLY A 248 -6.36 -11.79 3.17
N ASN A 249 -5.42 -12.19 2.33
CA ASN A 249 -5.03 -13.59 2.26
C ASN A 249 -3.99 -13.87 3.36
N ARG A 250 -4.40 -14.55 4.45
CA ARG A 250 -3.48 -14.82 5.57
C ARG A 250 -2.22 -15.61 5.19
N GLY A 251 -2.25 -16.34 4.08
CA GLY A 251 -1.09 -17.07 3.54
C GLY A 251 -0.18 -16.23 2.63
N GLU A 252 -0.52 -14.97 2.34
CA GLU A 252 0.24 -14.07 1.47
C GLU A 252 1.07 -13.08 2.30
N ILE A 253 2.36 -12.93 1.98
CA ILE A 253 3.26 -12.05 2.71
C ILE A 253 2.80 -10.60 2.69
N MET A 254 2.28 -10.10 1.55
CA MET A 254 1.79 -8.73 1.42
C MET A 254 0.44 -8.49 2.10
N SER A 255 -0.28 -9.53 2.55
CA SER A 255 -1.50 -9.39 3.36
C SER A 255 -1.27 -9.65 4.85
N ASN A 256 -0.21 -10.39 5.19
CA ASN A 256 0.06 -10.84 6.56
C ASN A 256 1.57 -10.96 6.78
N SER A 257 2.17 -9.89 7.28
CA SER A 257 3.61 -9.80 7.54
C SER A 257 4.12 -10.77 8.62
N ALA A 258 3.24 -11.38 9.42
CA ALA A 258 3.64 -12.29 10.49
C ALA A 258 3.75 -13.75 10.03
N GLN A 259 2.86 -14.20 9.13
CA GLN A 259 2.72 -15.62 8.77
C GLN A 259 2.64 -15.89 7.27
N GLY A 260 2.59 -14.85 6.44
CA GLY A 260 2.46 -14.99 5.01
C GLY A 260 3.71 -15.56 4.33
N ALA A 261 3.50 -16.01 3.10
CA ALA A 261 4.53 -16.46 2.18
C ALA A 261 4.54 -15.62 0.90
N VAL A 262 5.70 -15.56 0.24
CA VAL A 262 5.76 -15.12 -1.15
C VAL A 262 5.02 -16.18 -1.98
N LEU A 263 4.18 -15.73 -2.92
CA LEU A 263 3.35 -16.60 -3.75
C LEU A 263 3.75 -16.43 -5.22
N PRO A 264 3.48 -17.42 -6.10
CA PRO A 264 3.78 -17.32 -7.53
C PRO A 264 3.22 -16.04 -8.20
N ARG A 265 2.02 -15.60 -7.80
CA ARG A 265 1.43 -14.36 -8.30
C ARG A 265 2.25 -13.10 -8.04
N HIS A 266 3.11 -13.07 -7.02
CA HIS A 266 4.02 -11.93 -6.82
C HIS A 266 5.04 -11.89 -7.96
N TRP A 267 5.59 -13.04 -8.36
CA TRP A 267 6.51 -13.12 -9.48
C TRP A 267 5.86 -12.80 -10.81
N GLU A 268 4.59 -13.20 -11.02
CA GLU A 268 3.81 -12.76 -12.18
C GLU A 268 3.71 -11.23 -12.24
N THR A 269 3.42 -10.57 -11.11
CA THR A 269 3.37 -9.10 -11.06
C THR A 269 4.75 -8.47 -11.28
N LEU A 270 5.82 -9.02 -10.66
CA LEU A 270 7.20 -8.54 -10.87
C LEU A 270 7.62 -8.63 -12.34
N LYS A 271 7.37 -9.77 -12.99
CA LYS A 271 7.60 -10.00 -14.42
C LYS A 271 6.92 -8.94 -15.27
N LYS A 272 5.62 -8.76 -15.03
CA LYS A 272 4.84 -7.74 -15.73
C LYS A 272 5.41 -6.34 -15.56
N THR A 273 5.78 -5.95 -14.34
CA THR A 273 6.22 -4.59 -14.01
C THR A 273 7.64 -4.26 -14.46
N TYR A 274 8.58 -5.20 -14.38
CA TYR A 274 10.00 -4.93 -14.64
C TYR A 274 10.52 -5.46 -15.98
N TRP A 275 9.89 -6.51 -16.54
CA TRP A 275 10.35 -7.15 -17.78
C TRP A 275 9.37 -6.97 -18.95
N ASP A 276 8.06 -7.08 -18.74
CA ASP A 276 7.10 -6.94 -19.85
C ASP A 276 6.81 -5.48 -20.22
N ASP A 277 6.83 -4.58 -19.22
CA ASP A 277 6.50 -3.15 -19.40
C ASP A 277 7.68 -2.29 -19.93
N GLN A 278 8.66 -2.91 -20.60
CA GLN A 278 9.76 -2.16 -21.22
C GLN A 278 9.33 -1.33 -22.44
N THR A 279 8.07 -1.45 -22.88
CA THR A 279 7.49 -0.63 -23.94
C THR A 279 7.01 0.76 -23.49
N GLN A 280 6.98 1.08 -22.19
CA GLN A 280 6.48 2.38 -21.68
C GLN A 280 7.56 3.37 -21.19
N GLN A 281 8.86 3.04 -21.27
CA GLN A 281 9.94 3.99 -20.96
C GLN A 281 10.55 4.60 -22.23
N ALA A 282 9.77 5.44 -22.90
CA ALA A 282 10.23 6.69 -23.55
C ALA A 282 8.99 7.58 -23.78
N PRO A 283 8.95 8.76 -23.15
CA PRO A 283 9.58 9.91 -23.79
C PRO A 283 10.54 10.65 -22.88
N LYS A 284 11.51 11.30 -23.53
CA LYS A 284 12.39 12.31 -22.96
C LYS A 284 11.60 13.52 -22.49
#